data_AF-D8EYY9-F1
#
_entry.id   AF-D8EYY9-F1
#
_cell.length_a   1.000
_cell.length_b   1.000
_cell.length_c   1.000
_cell.angle_alpha   90.00
_cell.angle_beta   90.00
_cell.angle_gamma   90.00
#
_symmetry.space_group_name_H-M   'P 1'
#
loop_
_entity.id
_entity.type
_entity.pdbx_description
1 polymer ?
#
loop_
_entity_poly.entity_id
_entity_poly.type
_entity_poly.pdbx_seq_one_letter_code
_entity_poly.pdbx_strand_id
1 'polypeptide(L)'
;ALIGKSLEVQKHWRKVIVYDKSRNVAEHDRILDKRDTRTTVPGHHVPIRRKKDARVPSKEEQLLVGNDAVLDAYVAELKKRSHGRGVVKLRRLLHLQRTYPGEPFLKAVRQALKYRLFDLSRLENIILDYTAGDFFDLS
;
A
#
# COMPACT_ATOMS: atom_id res chain seq x y z
N ALA A 1 -11.35 -26.53 -3.73
CA ALA A 1 -12.36 -25.44 -3.81
C ALA A 1 -13.57 -25.94 -4.60
N LEU A 2 -14.80 -25.58 -4.21
CA LEU A 2 -16.06 -26.01 -4.87
C LEU A 2 -16.60 -24.96 -5.85
N ILE A 3 -15.73 -24.12 -6.41
CA ILE A 3 -16.12 -23.02 -7.29
C ILE A 3 -16.50 -23.58 -8.66
N GLY A 4 -17.64 -23.14 -9.22
CA GLY A 4 -18.12 -23.55 -10.55
C GLY A 4 -18.80 -24.93 -10.58
N LYS A 5 -19.04 -25.55 -9.42
CA LYS A 5 -19.75 -26.84 -9.31
C LYS A 5 -21.21 -26.63 -8.88
N SER A 6 -22.11 -27.45 -9.40
CA SER A 6 -23.48 -27.56 -8.89
C SER A 6 -23.47 -28.31 -7.56
N LEU A 7 -24.12 -27.73 -6.56
CA LEU A 7 -24.26 -28.31 -5.22
C LEU A 7 -25.75 -28.49 -4.91
N GLU A 8 -26.05 -29.47 -4.08
CA GLU A 8 -27.41 -29.69 -3.58
C GLU A 8 -27.59 -28.94 -2.26
N VAL A 9 -28.74 -28.30 -2.09
CA VAL A 9 -29.08 -27.56 -0.86
C VAL A 9 -30.35 -28.15 -0.27
N GLN A 10 -30.23 -28.70 0.94
CA GLN A 10 -31.34 -29.28 1.69
C GLN A 10 -31.77 -28.34 2.82
N LYS A 11 -33.06 -28.02 2.84
CA LYS A 11 -33.68 -27.15 3.85
C LYS A 11 -34.34 -27.99 4.93
N HIS A 12 -33.87 -27.85 6.16
CA HIS A 12 -34.47 -28.44 7.36
C HIS A 12 -35.14 -27.38 8.23
N TRP A 13 -35.83 -27.84 9.27
CA TRP A 13 -36.52 -26.95 10.21
C TRP A 13 -35.57 -25.92 10.84
N ARG A 14 -34.42 -26.37 11.39
CA ARG A 14 -33.44 -25.52 12.08
C ARG A 14 -32.20 -25.19 11.26
N LYS A 15 -31.97 -25.87 10.14
CA LYS A 15 -30.67 -25.85 9.45
C LYS A 15 -30.81 -25.86 7.94
N VAL A 16 -29.77 -25.41 7.27
CA VAL A 16 -29.56 -25.55 5.83
C VAL A 16 -28.27 -26.31 5.64
N ILE A 17 -28.33 -27.43 4.91
CA ILE A 17 -27.18 -28.31 4.67
C ILE A 17 -26.86 -28.28 3.17
N VAL A 18 -25.58 -28.15 2.84
CA VAL A 18 -25.09 -28.13 1.47
C VAL A 18 -24.28 -29.39 1.21
N TYR A 19 -24.58 -30.06 0.10
CA TYR A 19 -23.94 -31.30 -0.32
C TYR A 19 -23.22 -31.15 -1.67
N ASP A 20 -22.01 -31.72 -1.76
CA ASP A 20 -21.36 -32.08 -3.03
C ASP A 20 -21.60 -33.58 -3.25
N LYS A 21 -22.61 -33.91 -4.06
CA LYS A 21 -23.14 -35.27 -4.22
C LYS A 21 -23.58 -35.85 -2.86
N SER A 22 -22.95 -36.90 -2.36
CA SER A 22 -23.28 -37.52 -1.06
C SER A 22 -22.51 -36.91 0.12
N ARG A 23 -21.59 -35.98 -0.13
CA ARG A 23 -20.72 -35.40 0.90
C ARG A 23 -21.32 -34.10 1.43
N ASN A 24 -21.56 -34.02 2.74
CA ASN A 24 -21.85 -32.76 3.42
C ASN A 24 -20.60 -31.85 3.38
N VAL A 25 -20.76 -30.65 2.82
CA VAL A 25 -19.68 -29.67 2.64
C VAL A 25 -19.89 -28.40 3.45
N ALA A 26 -21.11 -28.09 3.88
CA ALA A 26 -21.41 -26.97 4.76
C ALA A 26 -22.74 -27.14 5.48
N GLU A 27 -22.81 -26.63 6.71
CA GLU A 27 -24.00 -26.63 7.54
C GLU A 27 -24.16 -25.24 8.18
N HIS A 28 -25.38 -24.71 8.09
CA HIS A 28 -25.73 -23.38 8.61
C HIS A 28 -27.04 -23.43 9.38
N ASP A 29 -27.16 -22.62 10.43
CA ASP A 29 -28.45 -22.40 11.08
C ASP A 29 -29.41 -21.68 10.13
N ARG A 30 -30.67 -22.12 10.15
CA ARG A 30 -31.74 -21.48 9.40
C ARG A 30 -32.20 -20.24 10.17
N ILE A 31 -31.95 -19.08 9.60
CA ILE A 31 -32.35 -17.79 10.16
C ILE A 31 -33.74 -17.45 9.66
N LEU A 32 -34.67 -17.21 10.60
CA LEU A 32 -36.04 -16.79 10.31
C LEU A 32 -36.13 -15.25 10.27
N ASP A 33 -37.18 -14.74 9.63
CA ASP A 33 -37.55 -13.32 9.59
C ASP A 33 -36.50 -12.35 9.03
N LYS A 34 -35.53 -12.88 8.28
CA LYS A 34 -34.53 -12.08 7.56
C LYS A 34 -34.48 -12.51 6.10
N ARG A 35 -34.71 -11.57 5.18
CA ARG A 35 -34.51 -11.75 3.74
C ARG A 35 -33.16 -11.16 3.33
N ASP A 36 -32.58 -11.69 2.26
CA ASP A 36 -31.33 -11.23 1.63
C ASP A 36 -30.14 -11.03 2.60
N THR A 37 -30.11 -11.82 3.67
CA THR A 37 -29.07 -11.75 4.69
C THR A 37 -27.98 -12.78 4.40
N ARG A 38 -26.73 -12.31 4.39
CA ARG A 38 -25.56 -13.17 4.32
C ARG A 38 -25.03 -13.48 5.71
N THR A 39 -24.90 -14.76 6.02
CA THR A 39 -24.25 -15.24 7.26
C THR A 39 -23.08 -16.14 6.90
N THR A 40 -22.00 -16.06 7.68
CA THR A 40 -20.79 -16.87 7.48
C THR A 40 -20.39 -17.40 8.85
N VAL A 41 -20.40 -18.72 9.01
CA VAL A 41 -20.10 -19.35 10.31
C VAL A 41 -18.58 -19.33 10.59
N PRO A 42 -18.16 -19.31 11.87
CA PRO A 42 -16.75 -19.46 12.23
C PRO A 42 -16.15 -20.73 11.60
N GLY A 43 -14.96 -20.63 11.02
CA GLY A 43 -14.30 -21.74 10.32
C GLY A 43 -14.51 -21.77 8.80
N HIS A 44 -15.47 -21.00 8.26
CA HIS A 44 -15.46 -20.70 6.82
C HIS A 44 -14.31 -19.73 6.51
N HIS A 45 -13.60 -19.99 5.41
CA HIS A 45 -12.51 -19.13 4.95
C HIS A 45 -13.05 -17.70 4.73
N VAL A 46 -12.71 -16.80 5.66
CA VAL A 46 -12.99 -15.38 5.50
C VAL A 46 -12.29 -14.89 4.24
N PRO A 47 -12.93 -14.06 3.40
CA PRO A 47 -12.23 -13.41 2.30
C PRO A 47 -10.95 -12.78 2.86
N ILE A 48 -9.82 -12.91 2.16
CA ILE A 48 -8.57 -12.25 2.54
C ILE A 48 -8.82 -10.75 2.53
N ARG A 49 -9.29 -10.23 3.66
CA ARG A 49 -9.31 -8.80 3.93
C ARG A 49 -7.89 -8.49 4.33
N ARG A 50 -7.06 -8.07 3.36
CA ARG A 50 -5.88 -7.27 3.70
C ARG A 50 -6.44 -6.09 4.49
N LYS A 51 -6.34 -6.11 5.82
CA LYS A 51 -6.51 -4.90 6.61
C LYS A 51 -5.51 -3.93 6.03
N LYS A 52 -6.02 -2.97 5.25
CA LYS A 52 -5.23 -1.84 4.77
C LYS A 52 -5.02 -0.98 6.00
N ASP A 53 -4.12 -1.40 6.89
CA ASP A 53 -3.73 -0.58 8.02
C ASP A 53 -2.95 0.60 7.42
N ALA A 54 -3.69 1.65 7.08
CA ALA A 54 -3.16 2.92 6.61
C ALA A 54 -2.20 3.54 7.64
N ARG A 55 -2.24 3.05 8.89
CA ARG A 55 -1.41 3.47 10.01
C ARG A 55 0.00 2.89 10.01
N VAL A 56 0.25 1.76 9.34
CA VAL A 56 1.60 1.17 9.33
C VAL A 56 2.39 1.84 8.22
N PRO A 57 3.57 2.45 8.48
CA PRO A 57 4.45 3.01 7.45
C PRO A 57 4.83 1.99 6.38
N SER A 58 5.09 2.41 5.14
CA SER A 58 5.58 1.48 4.12
C SER A 58 7.07 1.19 4.34
N LYS A 59 7.58 0.07 3.83
CA LYS A 59 9.02 -0.23 3.90
C LYS A 59 9.85 0.90 3.30
N GLU A 60 9.41 1.49 2.18
CA GLU A 60 10.06 2.64 1.56
C GLU A 60 10.06 3.89 2.45
N GLU A 61 9.01 4.10 3.25
CA GLU A 61 8.94 5.22 4.19
C GLU A 61 9.91 5.03 5.35
N GLN A 62 9.94 3.81 5.90
CA GLN A 62 10.85 3.45 7.00
C GLN A 62 12.33 3.59 6.61
N LEU A 63 12.68 3.39 5.34
CA LEU A 63 14.04 3.53 4.85
C LEU A 63 14.44 4.99 4.57
N LEU A 64 13.47 5.85 4.28
CA LEU A 64 13.70 7.27 4.01
C LEU A 64 13.72 8.10 5.28
N VAL A 65 12.88 7.76 6.27
CA VAL A 65 12.67 8.55 7.48
C VAL A 65 13.66 8.19 8.59
N GLY A 66 14.09 9.19 9.36
CA GLY A 66 14.87 9.03 10.59
C GLY A 66 16.38 9.29 10.45
N ASN A 67 16.85 9.62 9.24
CA ASN A 67 18.25 9.93 8.99
C ASN A 67 18.54 11.44 8.92
N ASP A 68 17.61 12.23 8.35
CA ASP A 68 17.77 13.67 8.14
C ASP A 68 16.42 14.39 8.24
N ALA A 69 16.36 15.46 9.03
CA ALA A 69 15.12 16.18 9.32
C ALA A 69 14.50 16.85 8.08
N VAL A 70 15.31 17.27 7.11
CA VAL A 70 14.83 17.88 5.86
C VAL A 70 14.20 16.80 4.98
N LEU A 71 14.83 15.63 4.89
CA LEU A 71 14.28 14.49 4.17
C LEU A 71 12.97 14.01 4.81
N ASP A 72 12.89 13.95 6.14
CA ASP A 72 11.69 13.57 6.88
C ASP A 72 10.52 14.51 6.56
N ALA A 73 10.76 15.83 6.60
CA ALA A 73 9.77 16.84 6.24
C ALA A 73 9.31 16.73 4.79
N TYR A 74 10.24 16.47 3.86
CA TYR A 74 9.93 16.28 2.46
C TYR A 74 9.08 15.03 2.21
N VAL A 75 9.40 13.91 2.86
CA VAL A 75 8.62 12.66 2.81
C VAL A 75 7.19 12.87 3.31
N ALA A 76 7.03 13.59 4.43
CA ALA A 76 5.72 13.89 4.99
C ALA A 76 4.84 14.69 4.01
N GLU A 77 5.38 15.74 3.40
CA GLU A 77 4.65 16.55 2.41
C GLU A 77 4.39 15.79 1.09
N LEU A 78 5.35 14.99 0.63
CA LEU A 78 5.20 14.17 -0.57
C LEU A 78 4.06 13.16 -0.40
N LYS A 79 3.95 12.55 0.78
CA LYS A 79 2.85 11.63 1.12
C LYS A 79 1.49 12.33 1.13
N LYS A 80 1.37 13.49 1.77
CA LYS A 80 0.11 14.26 1.83
C LYS A 80 -0.45 14.59 0.45
N ARG A 81 0.43 14.76 -0.54
CA ARG A 81 0.08 15.15 -1.92
C ARG A 81 -0.06 13.97 -2.87
N SER A 82 0.17 12.75 -2.40
CA SER A 82 0.12 11.54 -3.22
C SER A 82 -1.19 10.80 -3.02
N HIS A 83 -1.66 10.12 -4.06
CA HIS A 83 -2.82 9.25 -3.94
C HIS A 83 -2.49 8.00 -3.09
N GLY A 84 -3.47 7.57 -2.30
CA GLY A 84 -3.35 6.40 -1.43
C GLY A 84 -2.21 6.56 -0.43
N ARG A 85 -1.30 5.59 -0.40
CA ARG A 85 -0.15 5.59 0.53
C ARG A 85 1.10 6.29 -0.03
N GLY A 86 1.08 6.77 -1.28
CA GLY A 86 2.23 7.43 -1.91
C GLY A 86 3.45 6.54 -2.18
N VAL A 87 3.32 5.21 -2.06
CA VAL A 87 4.44 4.25 -2.14
C VAL A 87 5.24 4.36 -3.43
N VAL A 88 4.59 4.61 -4.58
CA VAL A 88 5.29 4.77 -5.87
C VAL A 88 6.24 5.97 -5.84
N LYS A 89 5.80 7.11 -5.31
CA LYS A 89 6.64 8.30 -5.17
C LYS A 89 7.76 8.06 -4.15
N LEU A 90 7.47 7.43 -3.01
CA LEU A 90 8.48 7.08 -2.01
C LEU A 90 9.55 6.14 -2.57
N ARG A 91 9.14 5.13 -3.36
CA ARG A 91 10.07 4.23 -4.04
C ARG A 91 10.96 4.97 -5.02
N ARG A 92 10.41 5.92 -5.79
CA ARG A 92 11.20 6.75 -6.71
C ARG A 92 12.17 7.65 -5.94
N LEU A 93 11.74 8.28 -4.85
CA LEU A 93 12.62 9.08 -4.00
C LEU A 93 13.76 8.24 -3.38
N LEU A 94 13.46 7.04 -2.89
CA LEU A 94 14.45 6.10 -2.38
C LEU A 94 15.43 5.64 -3.46
N HIS A 95 14.98 5.52 -4.71
CA HIS A 95 15.88 5.26 -5.84
C HIS A 95 16.82 6.45 -6.06
N LEU A 96 16.33 7.69 -6.10
CA LEU A 96 17.17 8.88 -6.24
C LEU A 96 18.22 8.97 -5.12
N GLN A 97 17.82 8.73 -3.87
CA GLN A 97 18.73 8.74 -2.72
C GLN A 97 19.88 7.73 -2.85
N ARG A 98 19.65 6.59 -3.52
CA ARG A 98 20.65 5.54 -3.72
C ARG A 98 21.51 5.75 -4.96
N THR A 99 20.96 6.42 -5.97
CA THR A 99 21.63 6.64 -7.27
C THR A 99 22.61 7.80 -7.21
N TYR A 100 22.29 8.85 -6.47
CA TYR A 100 23.07 10.10 -6.47
C TYR A 100 23.89 10.28 -5.18
N PRO A 101 24.98 11.07 -5.24
CA PRO A 101 25.75 11.39 -4.04
C PRO A 101 24.88 12.11 -3.00
N GLY A 102 25.12 11.81 -1.73
CA GLY A 102 24.24 12.23 -0.63
C GLY A 102 24.12 13.75 -0.47
N GLU A 103 25.20 14.49 -0.69
CA GLU A 103 25.22 15.95 -0.55
C GLU A 103 24.41 16.67 -1.66
N PRO A 104 24.65 16.44 -2.97
CA PRO A 104 23.78 16.93 -4.05
C PRO A 104 22.31 16.56 -3.85
N PHE A 105 22.04 15.32 -3.43
CA PHE A 105 20.68 14.87 -3.14
C PHE A 105 20.02 15.69 -2.04
N LEU A 106 20.68 15.86 -0.89
CA LEU A 106 20.12 16.63 0.23
C LEU A 106 20.00 18.12 -0.08
N LYS A 107 20.94 18.71 -0.83
CA LYS A 107 20.84 20.09 -1.33
C LYS A 107 19.58 20.26 -2.19
N ALA A 108 19.35 19.33 -3.14
CA ALA A 108 18.17 19.34 -3.99
C ALA A 108 16.87 19.17 -3.19
N VAL A 109 16.83 18.24 -2.24
CA VAL A 109 15.65 18.03 -1.37
C VAL A 109 15.35 19.29 -0.55
N ARG A 110 16.38 19.96 -0.01
CA ARG A 110 16.22 21.22 0.75
C ARG A 110 15.66 22.34 -0.13
N GLN A 111 16.17 22.48 -1.36
CA GLN A 111 15.65 23.45 -2.31
C GLN A 111 14.21 23.13 -2.73
N ALA A 112 13.92 21.87 -3.04
CA ALA A 112 12.59 21.43 -3.42
C ALA A 112 11.59 21.64 -2.28
N LEU A 113 11.97 21.36 -1.03
CA LEU A 113 11.14 21.63 0.15
C LEU A 113 10.87 23.13 0.32
N LYS A 114 11.90 23.98 0.17
CA LYS A 114 11.77 25.45 0.26
C LYS A 114 10.75 26.00 -0.73
N TYR A 115 10.77 25.50 -1.97
CA TYR A 115 9.85 25.94 -3.03
C TYR A 115 8.59 25.08 -3.17
N ARG A 116 8.35 24.15 -2.22
CA ARG A 116 7.20 23.23 -2.24
C ARG A 116 7.05 22.44 -3.55
N LEU A 117 8.18 22.03 -4.12
CA LEU A 117 8.25 21.21 -5.31
C LEU A 117 8.17 19.72 -4.94
N PHE A 118 7.17 19.01 -5.46
CA PHE A 118 6.94 17.58 -5.18
C PHE A 118 6.83 16.72 -6.46
N ASP A 119 7.31 17.26 -7.56
CA ASP A 119 7.55 16.55 -8.81
C ASP A 119 8.95 15.92 -8.74
N LEU A 120 9.01 14.59 -8.80
CA LEU A 120 10.27 13.86 -8.63
C LEU A 120 11.15 13.90 -9.88
N SER A 121 10.59 14.11 -11.07
CA SER A 121 11.38 14.34 -12.29
C SER A 121 12.07 15.69 -12.22
N ARG A 122 11.38 16.71 -11.70
CA ARG A 122 11.99 18.02 -11.50
C ARG A 122 13.02 18.02 -10.37
N LEU A 123 12.79 17.25 -9.30
CA LEU A 123 13.80 17.04 -8.25
C LEU A 123 15.07 16.39 -8.83
N GLU A 124 14.92 15.36 -9.67
CA GLU A 124 16.04 14.67 -10.31
C GLU A 124 16.89 15.60 -11.18
N ASN A 125 16.26 16.50 -11.94
CA ASN A 125 17.00 17.52 -12.70
C ASN A 125 17.83 18.43 -11.78
N ILE A 126 17.28 18.88 -10.64
CA ILE A 126 18.03 19.69 -9.68
C ILE A 126 19.21 18.92 -9.08
N ILE A 127 19.03 17.62 -8.80
CA ILE A 127 20.12 16.76 -8.32
C ILE A 127 21.24 16.68 -9.38
N LEU A 128 20.87 16.52 -10.65
CA LEU A 128 21.81 16.50 -11.76
C LEU A 128 22.56 17.82 -11.92
N ASP A 129 21.87 18.96 -11.79
CA ASP A 129 22.49 20.29 -11.86
C ASP A 129 23.55 20.46 -10.76
N TYR A 130 23.25 20.04 -9.53
CA TYR A 130 24.21 20.06 -8.43
C TYR A 130 25.35 19.06 -8.62
N THR A 131 25.05 17.87 -9.13
CA THR A 131 26.08 16.87 -9.42
C THR A 131 27.00 17.35 -10.54
N ALA A 132 26.48 17.98 -11.58
CA ALA A 132 27.30 18.55 -12.65
C ALA A 132 28.18 19.69 -12.10
N GLY A 133 27.61 20.62 -11.32
CA GLY A 133 28.38 21.71 -10.71
C GLY A 133 29.52 21.21 -9.83
N ASP A 134 29.25 20.26 -8.93
CA ASP A 134 30.25 19.73 -7.99
C ASP A 134 31.36 18.90 -8.69
N PHE A 135 31.10 18.31 -9.86
CA PHE A 135 32.09 17.49 -10.60
C PHE A 135 32.85 18.25 -11.69
N PHE A 136 32.34 19.39 -12.17
CA PHE A 136 32.97 20.19 -13.24
C PHE A 136 33.50 21.55 -12.77
N ASP A 137 33.55 21.81 -11.46
CA ASP A 137 34.33 22.93 -10.91
C ASP A 137 35.83 22.69 -11.18
N LEU A 138 36.28 23.12 -12.37
CA LEU A 138 37.66 23.34 -12.75
C LEU A 138 38.14 24.63 -12.04
N SER A 139 38.39 24.54 -10.73
CA SER A 139 39.12 25.57 -9.98
C SER A 139 40.57 25.15 -9.78
#